data_AF-A0A4Y2H6B4-F1
#
_entry.id   AF-A0A4Y2H6B4-F1
#
_cell.length_a   1.000
_cell.length_b   1.000
_cell.length_c   1.000
_cell.angle_alpha   90.00
_cell.angle_beta   90.00
_cell.angle_gamma   90.00
#
_symmetry.space_group_name_H-M   'P 1'
#
loop_
_entity.id
_entity.type
_entity.pdbx_description
1 polymer ?
#
loop_
_entity_poly.entity_id
_entity_poly.type
_entity_poly.pdbx_seq_one_letter_code
_entity_poly.pdbx_strand_id
1 'polypeptide(L)'
;MSSILNGAGTNAAKSFKELYDLWFDDKGNKTRYLKTLEDVGINLPNISSILRRAGAHATKAFKDLYDLWFDVKGNKTKYLKILEDKGLNLCTMSGILHEAGSNAAKSFKDLFDLWFDAKGNETLFLRTLESKGVNIPIISGILNRAGSRAPKAFKDLFDLWFDGKGNGTQYLKTLEDEGINLPNMSSILNKAGANAAKSFKELYDLWFDAKGIRTQYLKTLEDKGVNLPNVASILHGAGSKAGKAFKDLYYLWFDAKGNKTQYLKTMEEEGINLPNISSILHGAGSKAGRAFKDLYDVWFDKQGNKTEHLKHFINKKDRKQSFTLRNLSSIFNGSGSNARNAFEKLHSVCFDDEGVRTEILDDLYRIGFRPRHLSHVLCGAGTQAYSTLRKLRSVCLNNEGKKAQLPGDFFEAGFSLSDLCNTLGTAAEIS
;
A
#
# COMPACT_ATOMS: atom_id res chain seq x y z
N MET A 1 -12.42 7.30 26.65
CA MET A 1 -11.79 8.01 27.78
C MET A 1 -10.72 7.21 28.52
N SER A 2 -10.89 5.91 28.82
CA SER A 2 -9.87 5.17 29.62
C SER A 2 -8.47 5.16 28.97
N SER A 3 -8.38 5.16 27.64
CA SER A 3 -7.11 5.26 26.91
C SER A 3 -6.44 6.63 26.99
N ILE A 4 -7.22 7.71 27.15
CA ILE A 4 -6.74 9.09 27.28
C ILE A 4 -6.17 9.30 28.68
N LEU A 5 -6.92 8.88 29.70
CA LEU A 5 -6.58 9.08 31.12
C LEU A 5 -5.64 8.00 31.69
N ASN A 6 -5.14 7.10 30.84
CA ASN A 6 -4.11 6.15 31.25
C ASN A 6 -2.88 6.92 31.74
N GLY A 7 -2.41 6.59 32.96
CA GLY A 7 -1.31 7.29 33.63
C GLY A 7 -1.73 8.50 34.47
N ALA A 8 -3.03 8.80 34.59
CA ALA A 8 -3.51 9.92 35.44
C ALA A 8 -3.41 9.65 36.96
N GLY A 9 -3.25 8.38 37.38
CA GLY A 9 -3.09 8.00 38.79
C GLY A 9 -4.24 8.51 39.67
N THR A 10 -3.91 9.09 40.82
CA THR A 10 -4.88 9.66 41.77
C THR A 10 -5.67 10.85 41.20
N ASN A 11 -5.19 11.48 40.12
CA ASN A 11 -5.89 12.58 39.44
C ASN A 11 -6.92 12.10 38.39
N ALA A 12 -7.11 10.78 38.20
CA ALA A 12 -7.96 10.24 37.15
C ALA A 12 -9.41 10.73 37.24
N ALA A 13 -10.01 10.74 38.44
CA ALA A 13 -11.40 11.19 38.63
C ALA A 13 -11.58 12.68 38.31
N LYS A 14 -10.65 13.52 38.77
CA LYS A 14 -10.63 14.96 38.48
C LYS A 14 -10.47 15.21 36.98
N SER A 15 -9.50 14.55 36.35
CA SER A 15 -9.20 14.71 34.92
C SER A 15 -10.34 14.20 34.03
N PHE A 16 -11.03 13.13 34.47
CA PHE A 16 -12.23 12.65 33.81
C PHE A 16 -13.33 13.72 33.84
N LYS A 17 -13.61 14.26 35.02
CA LYS A 17 -14.66 15.28 35.19
C LYS A 17 -14.35 16.52 34.36
N GLU A 18 -13.15 17.07 34.45
CA GLU A 18 -12.75 18.26 33.67
C GLU A 18 -12.87 18.05 32.15
N LEU A 19 -12.45 16.88 31.65
CA LEU A 19 -12.57 16.57 30.22
C LEU A 19 -14.03 16.32 29.82
N TYR A 20 -14.82 15.69 30.68
CA TYR A 20 -16.25 15.46 30.47
C TYR A 20 -16.99 16.79 30.38
N ASP A 21 -16.81 17.68 31.35
CA ASP A 21 -17.47 19.00 31.41
C ASP A 21 -17.07 19.90 30.22
N LEU A 22 -15.90 19.65 29.61
CA LEU A 22 -15.48 20.33 28.39
C LEU A 22 -16.23 19.81 27.14
N TRP A 23 -16.56 18.53 27.11
CA TRP A 23 -17.16 17.85 25.97
C TRP A 23 -18.68 17.74 26.04
N PHE A 24 -19.24 17.70 27.23
CA PHE A 24 -20.66 17.53 27.51
C PHE A 24 -21.14 18.57 28.51
N ASP A 25 -22.35 19.08 28.31
CA ASP A 25 -23.02 19.91 29.31
C ASP A 25 -23.58 19.05 30.46
N ASP A 26 -24.15 19.71 31.48
CA ASP A 26 -24.74 19.05 32.66
C ASP A 26 -25.89 18.08 32.31
N LYS A 27 -26.49 18.21 31.12
CA LYS A 27 -27.55 17.34 30.61
C LYS A 27 -27.01 16.19 29.74
N GLY A 28 -25.69 16.12 29.54
CA GLY A 28 -25.04 15.13 28.70
C GLY A 28 -25.06 15.46 27.20
N ASN A 29 -25.45 16.67 26.79
CA ASN A 29 -25.41 17.07 25.39
C ASN A 29 -24.00 17.50 25.00
N LYS A 30 -23.60 17.21 23.75
CA LYS A 30 -22.32 17.68 23.20
C LYS A 30 -22.21 19.20 23.26
N THR A 31 -21.11 19.69 23.82
CA THR A 31 -20.76 21.10 23.79
C THR A 31 -20.38 21.54 22.38
N ARG A 32 -20.17 22.84 22.20
CA ARG A 32 -19.68 23.41 20.94
C ARG A 32 -18.38 22.75 20.47
N TYR A 33 -17.47 22.42 21.39
CA TYR A 33 -16.19 21.80 21.06
C TYR A 33 -16.36 20.53 20.22
N LEU A 34 -17.22 19.61 20.67
CA LEU A 34 -17.46 18.37 19.94
C LEU A 34 -18.28 18.59 18.66
N LYS A 35 -19.28 19.47 18.69
CA LYS A 35 -20.09 19.79 17.50
C LYS A 35 -19.22 20.32 16.36
N THR A 36 -18.36 21.30 16.65
CA THR A 36 -17.43 21.87 15.66
C THR A 36 -16.46 20.85 15.10
N LEU A 37 -15.98 19.89 15.91
CA LEU A 37 -15.12 18.81 15.42
C LEU A 37 -15.89 17.86 14.49
N GLU A 38 -17.13 17.53 14.83
CA GLU A 38 -17.98 16.65 14.01
C GLU A 38 -18.33 17.27 12.66
N ASP A 39 -18.57 18.59 12.63
CA ASP A 39 -18.84 19.34 11.40
C ASP A 39 -17.69 19.27 10.38
N VAL A 40 -16.46 19.02 10.84
CA VAL A 40 -15.27 18.85 10.00
C VAL A 40 -14.79 17.39 9.89
N GLY A 41 -15.64 16.44 10.29
CA GLY A 41 -15.37 14.99 10.18
C GLY A 41 -14.45 14.42 11.26
N ILE A 42 -14.18 15.15 12.35
CA ILE A 42 -13.40 14.68 13.50
C ILE A 42 -14.32 14.19 14.59
N ASN A 43 -14.25 12.90 14.89
CA ASN A 43 -15.05 12.28 15.92
C ASN A 43 -14.24 11.98 17.20
N LEU A 44 -14.93 11.56 18.26
CA LEU A 44 -14.30 11.18 19.53
C LEU A 44 -13.21 10.11 19.39
N PRO A 45 -13.34 9.07 18.54
CA PRO A 45 -12.22 8.16 18.22
C PRO A 45 -10.96 8.85 17.72
N ASN A 46 -11.06 9.83 16.81
CA ASN A 46 -9.90 10.60 16.33
C ASN A 46 -9.22 11.33 17.50
N ILE A 47 -9.99 12.06 18.31
CA ILE A 47 -9.47 12.81 19.47
C ILE A 47 -8.87 11.86 20.52
N SER A 48 -9.54 10.74 20.79
CA SER A 48 -9.06 9.72 21.73
C SER A 48 -7.76 9.07 21.27
N SER A 49 -7.59 8.92 19.96
CA SER A 49 -6.36 8.44 19.33
C SER A 49 -5.22 9.43 19.51
N ILE A 50 -5.45 10.72 19.29
CA ILE A 50 -4.43 11.78 19.47
C ILE A 50 -4.03 11.89 20.95
N LEU A 51 -5.00 12.01 21.85
CA LEU A 51 -4.80 12.27 23.28
C LEU A 51 -4.51 11.01 24.11
N ARG A 52 -4.25 9.87 23.46
CA ARG A 52 -3.93 8.62 24.17
C ARG A 52 -2.77 8.85 25.13
N ARG A 53 -2.90 8.40 26.39
CA ARG A 53 -1.91 8.58 27.48
C ARG A 53 -1.59 10.04 27.82
N ALA A 54 -2.47 10.99 27.51
CA ALA A 54 -2.32 12.36 28.00
C ALA A 54 -2.47 12.44 29.54
N GLY A 55 -3.14 11.46 30.15
CA GLY A 55 -3.24 11.31 31.60
C GLY A 55 -3.90 12.54 32.25
N ALA A 56 -3.27 13.06 33.30
CA ALA A 56 -3.76 14.23 34.03
C ALA A 56 -3.73 15.54 33.21
N HIS A 57 -3.11 15.54 32.03
CA HIS A 57 -3.02 16.70 31.14
C HIS A 57 -4.02 16.66 29.99
N ALA A 58 -4.95 15.69 29.97
CA ALA A 58 -5.87 15.48 28.86
C ALA A 58 -6.70 16.72 28.49
N THR A 59 -7.30 17.38 29.47
CA THR A 59 -8.13 18.59 29.27
C THR A 59 -7.32 19.71 28.63
N LYS A 60 -6.14 20.00 29.19
CA LYS A 60 -5.23 21.01 28.65
C LYS A 60 -4.77 20.67 27.24
N ALA A 61 -4.34 19.42 27.02
CA ALA A 61 -3.87 18.96 25.72
C ALA A 61 -4.94 19.03 24.63
N PHE A 62 -6.19 18.69 24.97
CA PHE A 62 -7.33 18.89 24.08
C PHE A 62 -7.51 20.37 23.77
N LYS A 63 -7.55 21.22 24.80
CA LYS A 63 -7.83 22.65 24.66
C LYS A 63 -6.77 23.36 23.84
N ASP A 64 -5.49 23.14 24.15
CA ASP A 64 -4.35 23.72 23.42
C ASP A 64 -4.37 23.31 21.93
N LEU A 65 -4.74 22.06 21.63
CA LEU A 65 -4.84 21.59 20.24
C LEU A 65 -6.08 22.16 19.54
N TYR A 66 -7.22 22.20 20.23
CA TYR A 66 -8.45 22.79 19.71
C TYR A 66 -8.23 24.25 19.35
N ASP A 67 -7.57 25.03 20.21
CA ASP A 67 -7.33 26.46 20.01
C ASP A 67 -6.34 26.74 18.85
N LEU A 68 -5.57 25.74 18.42
CA LEU A 68 -4.79 25.80 17.18
C LEU A 68 -5.65 25.56 15.94
N TRP A 69 -6.75 24.80 16.03
CA TRP A 69 -7.62 24.50 14.90
C TRP A 69 -8.80 25.45 14.78
N PHE A 70 -9.35 25.89 15.91
CA PHE A 70 -10.55 26.70 16.01
C PHE A 70 -10.40 27.85 17.00
N ASP A 71 -11.06 28.97 16.73
CA ASP A 71 -11.20 30.05 17.70
C ASP A 71 -12.28 29.74 18.75
N VAL A 72 -12.48 30.66 19.70
CA VAL A 72 -13.50 30.54 20.77
C VAL A 72 -14.93 30.46 20.21
N LYS A 73 -15.15 30.97 18.99
CA LYS A 73 -16.40 30.87 18.25
C LYS A 73 -16.41 29.64 17.32
N GLY A 74 -15.50 28.67 17.49
CA GLY A 74 -15.45 27.49 16.63
C GLY A 74 -15.16 27.78 15.16
N ASN A 75 -14.71 28.99 14.79
CA ASN A 75 -14.29 29.25 13.41
C ASN A 75 -12.89 28.70 13.18
N LYS A 76 -12.62 28.20 11.97
CA LYS A 76 -11.29 27.71 11.59
C LYS A 76 -10.24 28.81 11.75
N THR A 77 -9.15 28.51 12.44
CA THR A 77 -7.99 29.42 12.56
C THR A 77 -7.24 29.51 11.23
N LYS A 78 -6.24 30.39 11.16
CA LYS A 78 -5.32 30.45 10.02
C LYS A 78 -4.64 29.12 9.72
N TYR A 79 -4.29 28.34 10.76
CA TYR A 79 -3.56 27.08 10.59
C TYR A 79 -4.39 26.08 9.80
N LEU A 80 -5.67 25.92 10.17
CA LEU A 80 -6.54 24.97 9.52
C LEU A 80 -6.90 25.41 8.09
N LYS A 81 -7.14 26.71 7.87
CA LYS A 81 -7.37 27.24 6.51
C LYS A 81 -6.21 26.94 5.57
N ILE A 82 -4.98 27.21 6.00
CA ILE A 82 -3.77 26.94 5.21
C ILE A 82 -3.63 25.45 4.88
N LEU A 83 -3.89 24.56 5.85
CA LEU A 83 -3.84 23.11 5.61
C LEU A 83 -4.88 22.67 4.58
N GLU A 84 -6.11 23.18 4.68
CA GLU A 84 -7.20 22.87 3.73
C GLU A 84 -6.89 23.37 2.32
N ASP A 85 -6.34 24.58 2.19
CA ASP A 85 -5.89 25.14 0.92
C ASP A 85 -4.79 24.28 0.25
N LYS A 86 -4.04 23.52 1.05
CA LYS A 86 -3.01 22.56 0.60
C LYS A 86 -3.53 21.11 0.49
N GLY A 87 -4.84 20.91 0.55
CA GLY A 87 -5.46 19.60 0.39
C GLY A 87 -5.30 18.67 1.60
N LEU A 88 -4.94 19.20 2.77
CA LEU A 88 -4.93 18.45 4.02
C LEU A 88 -6.23 18.66 4.80
N ASN A 89 -6.80 17.56 5.26
CA ASN A 89 -7.89 17.57 6.23
C ASN A 89 -7.40 17.15 7.62
N LEU A 90 -8.21 17.42 8.63
CA LEU A 90 -7.89 17.04 10.01
C LEU A 90 -7.86 15.52 10.21
N CYS A 91 -8.49 14.70 9.36
CA CYS A 91 -8.40 13.25 9.47
C CYS A 91 -6.96 12.78 9.24
N THR A 92 -6.31 13.26 8.17
CA THR A 92 -4.89 13.04 7.91
C THR A 92 -4.04 13.54 9.08
N MET A 93 -4.36 14.73 9.58
CA MET A 93 -3.61 15.34 10.68
C MET A 93 -3.75 14.55 12.00
N SER A 94 -4.94 14.01 12.27
CA SER A 94 -5.19 13.11 13.40
C SER A 94 -4.40 11.81 13.28
N GLY A 95 -4.18 11.32 12.06
CA GLY A 95 -3.36 10.15 11.78
C GLY A 95 -1.88 10.40 12.10
N ILE A 96 -1.34 11.56 11.73
CA ILE A 96 0.04 11.94 12.06
C ILE A 96 0.18 12.11 13.58
N LEU A 97 -0.75 12.80 14.24
CA LEU A 97 -0.73 13.10 15.67
C LEU A 97 -1.18 11.94 16.57
N HIS A 98 -1.38 10.74 16.01
CA HIS A 98 -1.76 9.55 16.77
C HIS A 98 -0.80 9.31 17.94
N GLU A 99 -1.36 9.14 19.14
CA GLU A 99 -0.63 8.97 20.41
C GLU A 99 0.36 10.09 20.74
N ALA A 100 0.16 11.30 20.22
CA ALA A 100 0.95 12.45 20.66
C ALA A 100 0.70 12.83 22.14
N GLY A 101 -0.48 12.47 22.67
CA GLY A 101 -0.85 12.63 24.06
C GLY A 101 -0.84 14.11 24.48
N SER A 102 -0.19 14.39 25.60
CA SER A 102 -0.05 15.77 26.11
C SER A 102 0.75 16.70 25.21
N ASN A 103 1.51 16.17 24.24
CA ASN A 103 2.32 16.95 23.32
C ASN A 103 1.63 17.24 21.98
N ALA A 104 0.35 16.91 21.82
CA ALA A 104 -0.34 17.01 20.53
C ALA A 104 -0.30 18.43 19.94
N ALA A 105 -0.65 19.45 20.71
CA ALA A 105 -0.64 20.85 20.28
C ALA A 105 0.76 21.31 19.86
N LYS A 106 1.77 21.02 20.68
CA LYS A 106 3.17 21.34 20.37
C LYS A 106 3.64 20.64 19.09
N SER A 107 3.34 19.35 18.95
CA SER A 107 3.77 18.56 17.79
C SER A 107 3.10 19.00 16.50
N PHE A 108 1.82 19.38 16.57
CA PHE A 108 1.13 20.03 15.46
C PHE A 108 1.82 21.34 15.08
N LYS A 109 2.08 22.20 16.05
CA LYS A 109 2.67 23.53 15.82
C LYS A 109 4.09 23.44 15.24
N ASP A 110 4.93 22.62 15.86
CA ASP A 110 6.31 22.41 15.41
C ASP A 110 6.36 21.86 13.98
N LEU A 111 5.46 20.91 13.63
CA LEU A 111 5.36 20.39 12.26
C LEU A 111 4.83 21.44 11.29
N PHE A 112 3.80 22.20 11.70
CA PHE A 112 3.26 23.29 10.90
C PHE A 112 4.34 24.33 10.59
N ASP A 113 5.18 24.69 11.56
CA ASP A 113 6.25 25.68 11.39
C ASP A 113 7.42 25.18 10.53
N LEU A 114 7.60 23.86 10.44
CA LEU A 114 8.51 23.27 9.46
C LEU A 114 7.94 23.39 8.04
N TRP A 115 6.62 23.39 7.90
CA TRP A 115 5.95 23.44 6.60
C TRP A 115 5.67 24.86 6.12
N PHE A 116 5.26 25.74 7.02
CA PHE A 116 4.81 27.10 6.71
C PHE A 116 5.48 28.13 7.61
N ASP A 117 5.75 29.30 7.05
CA ASP A 117 6.22 30.46 7.81
C ASP A 117 5.07 31.13 8.59
N ALA A 118 5.38 32.18 9.37
CA ALA A 118 4.40 32.89 10.18
C ALA A 118 3.24 33.53 9.37
N LYS A 119 3.48 33.83 8.09
CA LYS A 119 2.50 34.38 7.13
C LYS A 119 1.70 33.29 6.43
N GLY A 120 2.09 32.02 6.57
CA GLY A 120 1.45 30.88 5.92
C GLY A 120 2.05 30.50 4.57
N ASN A 121 3.18 31.08 4.18
CA ASN A 121 3.87 30.65 2.96
C ASN A 121 4.67 29.38 3.23
N GLU A 122 4.80 28.51 2.23
CA GLU A 122 5.68 27.34 2.33
C GLU A 122 7.11 27.74 2.67
N THR A 123 7.72 26.98 3.57
CA THR A 123 9.14 27.10 3.88
C THR A 123 9.99 26.50 2.76
N LEU A 124 11.32 26.64 2.86
CA LEU A 124 12.27 25.94 1.99
C LEU A 124 12.03 24.42 1.95
N PHE A 125 11.62 23.83 3.08
CA PHE A 125 11.42 22.39 3.18
C PHE A 125 10.35 21.89 2.21
N LEU A 126 9.16 22.51 2.22
CA LEU A 126 8.08 22.11 1.33
C LEU A 126 8.37 22.43 -0.12
N ARG A 127 8.84 23.64 -0.44
CA ARG A 127 9.17 24.02 -1.82
C ARG A 127 10.17 23.06 -2.45
N THR A 128 11.17 22.63 -1.68
CA THR A 128 12.19 21.68 -2.14
C THR A 128 11.57 20.31 -2.43
N LEU A 129 10.74 19.78 -1.52
CA LEU A 129 10.06 18.50 -1.71
C LEU A 129 9.09 18.52 -2.91
N GLU A 130 8.32 19.60 -3.06
CA GLU A 130 7.37 19.76 -4.16
C GLU A 130 8.08 19.85 -5.51
N SER A 131 9.24 20.52 -5.58
CA SER A 131 10.07 20.54 -6.79
C SER A 131 10.57 19.15 -7.22
N LYS A 132 10.58 18.19 -6.28
CA LYS A 132 10.92 16.78 -6.51
C LYS A 132 9.69 15.87 -6.57
N GLY A 133 8.49 16.43 -6.73
CA GLY A 133 7.24 15.67 -6.90
C GLY A 133 6.68 15.09 -5.59
N VAL A 134 7.16 15.54 -4.43
CA VAL A 134 6.66 15.11 -3.12
C VAL A 134 5.85 16.21 -2.48
N ASN A 135 4.53 16.07 -2.51
CA ASN A 135 3.59 17.01 -1.91
C ASN A 135 3.26 16.64 -0.45
N ILE A 136 2.51 17.53 0.21
CA ILE A 136 2.15 17.36 1.62
C ILE A 136 1.35 16.07 1.87
N PRO A 137 0.35 15.65 1.06
CA PRO A 137 -0.31 14.36 1.23
C PRO A 137 0.64 13.17 1.25
N ILE A 138 1.67 13.15 0.40
CA ILE A 138 2.68 12.08 0.37
C ILE A 138 3.49 12.06 1.67
N ILE A 139 4.01 13.22 2.11
CA ILE A 139 4.75 13.34 3.38
C ILE A 139 3.86 12.94 4.57
N SER A 140 2.59 13.33 4.54
CA SER A 140 1.63 12.99 5.58
C SER A 140 1.39 11.48 5.67
N GLY A 141 1.40 10.79 4.53
CA GLY A 141 1.39 9.33 4.47
C GLY A 141 2.62 8.70 5.12
N ILE A 142 3.82 9.26 4.89
CA ILE A 142 5.06 8.81 5.54
C ILE A 142 4.98 9.01 7.06
N LEU A 143 4.56 10.21 7.51
CA LEU A 143 4.50 10.60 8.93
C LEU A 143 3.29 10.02 9.67
N ASN A 144 2.46 9.21 9.02
CA ASN A 144 1.32 8.58 9.67
C ASN A 144 1.77 7.82 10.93
N ARG A 145 1.08 8.07 12.05
CA ARG A 145 1.39 7.54 13.39
C ARG A 145 2.77 7.92 13.95
N ALA A 146 3.37 9.02 13.50
CA ALA A 146 4.58 9.54 14.12
C ALA A 146 4.33 10.17 15.51
N GLY A 147 3.09 10.60 15.78
CA GLY A 147 2.66 11.18 17.04
C GLY A 147 3.47 12.41 17.41
N SER A 148 3.95 12.46 18.64
CA SER A 148 4.77 13.57 19.13
C SER A 148 6.16 13.68 18.49
N ARG A 149 6.58 12.66 17.74
CA ARG A 149 7.85 12.65 17.02
C ARG A 149 7.72 13.13 15.57
N ALA A 150 6.53 13.50 15.11
CA ALA A 150 6.31 13.90 13.71
C ALA A 150 7.23 15.03 13.22
N PRO A 151 7.45 16.14 13.97
CA PRO A 151 8.36 17.20 13.52
C PRO A 151 9.80 16.70 13.33
N LYS A 152 10.29 15.93 14.31
CA LYS A 152 11.63 15.35 14.26
C LYS A 152 11.76 14.34 13.12
N ALA A 153 10.79 13.45 12.95
CA ALA A 153 10.82 12.43 11.90
C ALA A 153 10.79 13.05 10.50
N PHE A 154 10.04 14.13 10.31
CA PHE A 154 10.08 14.93 9.08
C PHE A 154 11.47 15.52 8.84
N LYS A 155 12.03 16.20 9.86
CA LYS A 155 13.32 16.88 9.73
C LYS A 155 14.47 15.90 9.49
N ASP A 156 14.53 14.82 10.25
CA ASP A 156 15.56 13.78 10.11
C ASP A 156 15.51 13.14 8.72
N LEU A 157 14.31 12.92 8.15
CA LEU A 157 14.17 12.38 6.79
C LEU A 157 14.57 13.41 5.73
N PHE A 158 14.13 14.66 5.91
CA PHE A 158 14.51 15.75 5.01
C PHE A 158 16.03 15.90 4.94
N ASP A 159 16.72 15.85 6.08
CA ASP A 159 18.18 16.00 6.16
C ASP A 159 18.96 14.83 5.55
N LEU A 160 18.31 13.67 5.37
CA LEU A 160 18.88 12.58 4.59
C LEU A 160 18.75 12.83 3.09
N TRP A 161 17.71 13.51 2.63
CA TRP A 161 17.48 13.79 1.22
C TRP A 161 18.13 15.09 0.74
N PHE A 162 18.16 16.12 1.59
CA PHE A 162 18.61 17.46 1.24
C PHE A 162 19.55 18.05 2.30
N ASP A 163 20.45 18.93 1.85
CA ASP A 163 21.25 19.77 2.73
C ASP A 163 20.45 20.97 3.26
N GLY A 164 21.07 21.79 4.13
CA GLY A 164 20.42 22.98 4.70
C GLY A 164 20.05 24.08 3.69
N LYS A 165 20.51 23.98 2.44
CA LYS A 165 20.17 24.89 1.34
C LYS A 165 19.10 24.30 0.41
N GLY A 166 18.67 23.06 0.64
CA GLY A 166 17.72 22.34 -0.21
C GLY A 166 18.36 21.60 -1.38
N ASN A 167 19.69 21.48 -1.45
CA ASN A 167 20.33 20.67 -2.49
C ASN A 167 20.29 19.20 -2.11
N GLY A 168 20.12 18.32 -3.10
CA GLY A 168 20.16 16.88 -2.87
C GLY A 168 21.48 16.43 -2.25
N THR A 169 21.40 15.63 -1.18
CA THR A 169 22.55 14.95 -0.59
C THR A 169 23.08 13.87 -1.54
N GLN A 170 24.20 13.24 -1.18
CA GLN A 170 24.70 12.06 -1.89
C GLN A 170 23.66 10.92 -1.91
N TYR A 171 22.88 10.74 -0.85
CA TYR A 171 21.85 9.69 -0.80
C TYR A 171 20.82 9.85 -1.91
N LEU A 172 20.30 11.08 -2.08
CA LEU A 172 19.32 11.37 -3.10
C LEU A 172 19.91 11.24 -4.51
N LYS A 173 21.11 11.79 -4.72
CA LYS A 173 21.79 11.72 -6.03
C LYS A 173 22.02 10.27 -6.48
N THR A 174 22.55 9.42 -5.59
CA THR A 174 22.73 7.99 -5.88
C THR A 174 21.41 7.31 -6.24
N LEU A 175 20.31 7.62 -5.54
CA LEU A 175 19.01 7.04 -5.88
C LEU A 175 18.51 7.50 -7.25
N GLU A 176 18.64 8.79 -7.56
CA GLU A 176 18.23 9.37 -8.85
C GLU A 176 19.03 8.76 -10.02
N ASP A 177 20.34 8.58 -9.86
CA ASP A 177 21.21 7.93 -10.85
C ASP A 177 20.81 6.47 -11.11
N GLU A 178 20.18 5.81 -10.13
CA GLU A 178 19.70 4.43 -10.19
C GLU A 178 18.21 4.33 -10.57
N GLY A 179 17.61 5.44 -11.02
CA GLY A 179 16.23 5.50 -11.48
C GLY A 179 15.18 5.46 -10.37
N ILE A 180 15.56 5.74 -9.12
CA ILE A 180 14.66 5.85 -7.97
C ILE A 180 14.48 7.32 -7.61
N ASN A 181 13.29 7.85 -7.92
CA ASN A 181 12.91 9.21 -7.54
C ASN A 181 12.28 9.25 -6.12
N LEU A 182 12.09 10.46 -5.60
CA LEU A 182 11.48 10.63 -4.28
C LEU A 182 10.03 10.13 -4.18
N PRO A 183 9.16 10.24 -5.20
CA PRO A 183 7.86 9.56 -5.19
C PRO A 183 7.95 8.05 -4.98
N ASN A 184 8.89 7.37 -5.64
CA ASN A 184 9.13 5.93 -5.42
C ASN A 184 9.56 5.65 -3.98
N MET A 185 10.55 6.39 -3.47
CA MET A 185 11.04 6.21 -2.10
C MET A 185 9.97 6.54 -1.05
N SER A 186 9.22 7.61 -1.27
CA SER A 186 8.11 8.04 -0.39
C SER A 186 7.00 6.99 -0.33
N SER A 187 6.72 6.35 -1.46
CA SER A 187 5.79 5.24 -1.56
C SER A 187 6.26 4.03 -0.73
N ILE A 188 7.55 3.69 -0.76
CA ILE A 188 8.11 2.63 0.10
C ILE A 188 7.96 3.01 1.58
N LEU A 189 8.27 4.26 1.93
CA LEU A 189 8.26 4.76 3.31
C LEU A 189 6.85 5.12 3.84
N ASN A 190 5.80 4.92 3.06
CA ASN A 190 4.43 5.18 3.50
C ASN A 190 4.13 4.42 4.80
N LYS A 191 3.58 5.12 5.80
CA LYS A 191 3.32 4.63 7.18
C LYS A 191 4.58 4.23 7.97
N ALA A 192 5.76 4.75 7.62
CA ALA A 192 6.96 4.56 8.46
C ALA A 192 6.87 5.33 9.79
N GLY A 193 6.11 6.43 9.83
CA GLY A 193 5.87 7.25 11.00
C GLY A 193 7.17 7.82 11.56
N ALA A 194 7.35 7.68 12.88
CA ALA A 194 8.54 8.17 13.58
C ALA A 194 9.86 7.51 13.14
N ASN A 195 9.80 6.38 12.41
CA ASN A 195 10.97 5.64 11.96
C ASN A 195 11.37 5.94 10.51
N ALA A 196 10.73 6.91 9.84
CA ALA A 196 10.94 7.14 8.41
C ALA A 196 12.42 7.30 8.00
N ALA A 197 13.17 8.18 8.68
CA ALA A 197 14.60 8.39 8.44
C ALA A 197 15.43 7.11 8.65
N LYS A 198 15.15 6.38 9.75
CA LYS A 198 15.81 5.11 10.06
C LYS A 198 15.55 4.06 8.98
N SER A 199 14.30 3.90 8.56
CA SER A 199 13.91 2.90 7.56
C SER A 199 14.40 3.24 6.17
N PHE A 200 14.47 4.53 5.81
CA PHE A 200 15.18 4.99 4.61
C PHE A 200 16.64 4.56 4.66
N LYS A 201 17.35 4.89 5.74
CA LYS A 201 18.78 4.63 5.87
C LYS A 201 19.10 3.14 5.87
N GLU A 202 18.32 2.33 6.60
CA GLU A 202 18.46 0.87 6.60
C GLU A 202 18.26 0.25 5.21
N LEU A 203 17.29 0.75 4.43
CA LEU A 203 17.08 0.28 3.06
C LEU A 203 18.19 0.76 2.12
N TYR A 204 18.58 2.03 2.23
CA TYR A 204 19.69 2.58 1.44
C TYR A 204 20.96 1.77 1.66
N ASP A 205 21.31 1.46 2.92
CA ASP A 205 22.52 0.71 3.28
C ASP A 205 22.48 -0.75 2.81
N LEU A 206 21.31 -1.26 2.41
CA LEU A 206 21.19 -2.55 1.74
C LEU A 206 21.47 -2.47 0.26
N TRP A 207 21.18 -1.34 -0.38
CA TRP A 207 21.38 -1.14 -1.81
C TRP A 207 22.76 -0.56 -2.13
N PHE A 208 23.23 0.36 -1.30
CA PHE A 208 24.47 1.11 -1.49
C PHE A 208 25.30 1.15 -0.21
N ASP A 209 26.61 1.24 -0.36
CA ASP A 209 27.50 1.53 0.75
C ASP A 209 27.56 3.04 1.07
N ALA A 210 28.39 3.42 2.05
CA ALA A 210 28.56 4.81 2.46
C ALA A 210 29.09 5.74 1.35
N LYS A 211 29.70 5.19 0.28
CA LYS A 211 30.20 5.94 -0.89
C LYS A 211 29.17 5.96 -2.03
N GLY A 212 27.99 5.37 -1.84
CA GLY A 212 26.99 5.22 -2.91
C GLY A 212 27.31 4.09 -3.88
N ILE A 213 28.26 3.21 -3.56
CA ILE A 213 28.60 2.08 -4.42
C ILE A 213 27.62 0.94 -4.12
N ARG A 214 27.07 0.33 -5.19
CA ARG A 214 26.18 -0.83 -5.09
C ARG A 214 26.76 -1.92 -4.19
N THR A 215 25.97 -2.40 -3.24
CA THR A 215 26.31 -3.57 -2.42
C THR A 215 26.21 -4.85 -3.24
N GLN A 216 26.61 -5.98 -2.64
CA GLN A 216 26.41 -7.30 -3.26
C GLN A 216 24.93 -7.61 -3.54
N TYR A 217 24.00 -7.12 -2.71
CA TYR A 217 22.57 -7.36 -2.92
C TYR A 217 22.10 -6.80 -4.25
N LEU A 218 22.44 -5.53 -4.53
CA LEU A 218 22.00 -4.86 -5.75
C LEU A 218 22.72 -5.40 -6.98
N LYS A 219 24.04 -5.65 -6.89
CA LYS A 219 24.81 -6.31 -7.97
C LYS A 219 24.19 -7.65 -8.37
N THR A 220 23.81 -8.47 -7.39
CA THR A 220 23.18 -9.78 -7.64
C THR A 220 21.84 -9.62 -8.36
N LEU A 221 21.02 -8.63 -7.99
CA LEU A 221 19.73 -8.39 -8.64
C LEU A 221 19.90 -7.97 -10.11
N GLU A 222 20.83 -7.05 -10.38
CA GLU A 222 21.12 -6.54 -11.73
C GLU A 222 21.68 -7.65 -12.63
N ASP A 223 22.65 -8.43 -12.14
CA ASP A 223 23.22 -9.58 -12.84
C ASP A 223 22.16 -10.64 -13.22
N LYS A 224 21.01 -10.63 -12.54
CA LYS A 224 19.87 -11.53 -12.78
C LYS A 224 18.68 -10.81 -13.44
N GLY A 225 18.88 -9.60 -13.96
CA GLY A 225 17.88 -8.87 -14.75
C GLY A 225 16.77 -8.21 -13.93
N VAL A 226 17.00 -7.97 -12.64
CA VAL A 226 16.07 -7.22 -11.77
C VAL A 226 16.64 -5.84 -11.51
N ASN A 227 15.92 -4.82 -11.97
CA ASN A 227 16.27 -3.43 -11.69
C ASN A 227 15.65 -2.95 -10.37
N LEU A 228 16.17 -1.83 -9.87
CA LEU A 228 15.74 -1.26 -8.61
C LEU A 228 14.27 -0.75 -8.62
N PRO A 229 13.74 -0.15 -9.72
CA PRO A 229 12.33 0.22 -9.80
C PRO A 229 11.37 -0.95 -9.58
N ASN A 230 11.68 -2.15 -10.10
CA ASN A 230 10.87 -3.34 -9.87
C ASN A 230 10.82 -3.70 -8.39
N VAL A 231 11.97 -3.70 -7.71
CA VAL A 231 12.05 -3.96 -6.26
C VAL A 231 11.32 -2.88 -5.47
N ALA A 232 11.48 -1.60 -5.82
CA ALA A 232 10.77 -0.49 -5.21
C ALA A 232 9.25 -0.66 -5.30
N SER A 233 8.77 -1.12 -6.45
CA SER A 233 7.34 -1.39 -6.69
C SER A 233 6.79 -2.51 -5.80
N ILE A 234 7.58 -3.55 -5.53
CA ILE A 234 7.21 -4.62 -4.58
C ILE A 234 7.17 -4.06 -3.15
N LEU A 235 8.12 -3.20 -2.79
CA LEU A 235 8.26 -2.61 -1.45
C LEU A 235 7.31 -1.43 -1.18
N HIS A 236 6.47 -1.04 -2.13
CA HIS A 236 5.44 -0.02 -1.94
C HIS A 236 4.66 -0.28 -0.63
N GLY A 237 4.60 0.72 0.25
CA GLY A 237 3.90 0.63 1.53
C GLY A 237 4.57 -0.26 2.59
N ALA A 238 5.85 -0.59 2.45
CA ALA A 238 6.58 -1.34 3.48
C ALA A 238 6.82 -0.53 4.77
N GLY A 239 6.87 0.80 4.65
CA GLY A 239 7.02 1.74 5.75
C GLY A 239 8.23 1.43 6.61
N SER A 240 8.00 1.28 7.91
CA SER A 240 9.09 1.06 8.87
C SER A 240 9.80 -0.30 8.73
N LYS A 241 9.26 -1.20 7.90
CA LYS A 241 9.79 -2.56 7.67
C LYS A 241 10.49 -2.71 6.31
N ALA A 242 10.73 -1.61 5.59
CA ALA A 242 11.27 -1.68 4.22
C ALA A 242 12.56 -2.50 4.09
N GLY A 243 13.58 -2.22 4.91
CA GLY A 243 14.83 -2.98 4.89
C GLY A 243 14.67 -4.46 5.24
N LYS A 244 13.79 -4.79 6.21
CA LYS A 244 13.47 -6.18 6.55
C LYS A 244 12.75 -6.89 5.40
N ALA A 245 11.74 -6.23 4.80
CA ALA A 245 10.97 -6.80 3.70
C ALA A 245 11.84 -7.08 2.47
N PHE A 246 12.77 -6.17 2.15
CA PHE A 246 13.78 -6.39 1.12
C PHE A 246 14.65 -7.61 1.44
N LYS A 247 15.23 -7.68 2.65
CA LYS A 247 16.08 -8.81 3.06
C LYS A 247 15.35 -10.14 3.04
N ASP A 248 14.15 -10.20 3.60
CA ASP A 248 13.33 -11.42 3.63
C ASP A 248 13.04 -11.91 2.20
N LEU A 249 12.72 -11.00 1.27
CA LEU A 249 12.50 -11.35 -0.13
C LEU A 249 13.80 -11.78 -0.82
N TYR A 250 14.88 -11.02 -0.63
CA TYR A 250 16.19 -11.33 -1.21
C TYR A 250 16.64 -12.73 -0.83
N TYR A 251 16.54 -13.12 0.44
CA TYR A 251 16.97 -14.44 0.90
C TYR A 251 16.06 -15.60 0.45
N LEU A 252 14.87 -15.30 -0.08
CA LEU A 252 14.06 -16.30 -0.77
C LEU A 252 14.48 -16.47 -2.22
N TRP A 253 15.07 -15.46 -2.86
CA TRP A 253 15.57 -15.54 -4.23
C TRP A 253 17.03 -16.00 -4.31
N PHE A 254 17.86 -15.52 -3.39
CA PHE A 254 19.30 -15.71 -3.39
C PHE A 254 19.83 -16.12 -2.01
N ASP A 255 20.90 -16.91 -1.98
CA ASP A 255 21.64 -17.17 -0.74
C ASP A 255 22.57 -16.00 -0.37
N ALA A 256 23.30 -16.12 0.74
CA ALA A 256 24.24 -15.11 1.19
C ALA A 256 25.42 -14.86 0.23
N LYS A 257 25.69 -15.78 -0.69
CA LYS A 257 26.73 -15.64 -1.74
C LYS A 257 26.15 -15.05 -3.03
N GLY A 258 24.84 -14.87 -3.14
CA GLY A 258 24.15 -14.39 -4.34
C GLY A 258 23.74 -15.51 -5.31
N ASN A 259 23.81 -16.78 -4.91
CA ASN A 259 23.34 -17.88 -5.76
C ASN A 259 21.83 -18.03 -5.64
N LYS A 260 21.16 -18.38 -6.74
CA LYS A 260 19.72 -18.66 -6.73
C LYS A 260 19.39 -19.79 -5.75
N THR A 261 18.39 -19.56 -4.90
CA THR A 261 17.82 -20.61 -4.04
C THR A 261 17.05 -21.63 -4.86
N GLN A 262 16.64 -22.74 -4.23
CA GLN A 262 15.74 -23.71 -4.86
C GLN A 262 14.43 -23.07 -5.32
N TYR A 263 13.88 -22.10 -4.55
CA TYR A 263 12.62 -21.45 -4.88
C TYR A 263 12.67 -20.75 -6.24
N LEU A 264 13.72 -19.97 -6.47
CA LEU A 264 13.87 -19.23 -7.71
C LEU A 264 14.22 -20.17 -8.88
N LYS A 265 15.05 -21.19 -8.65
CA LYS A 265 15.39 -22.20 -9.68
C LYS A 265 14.14 -22.90 -10.19
N THR A 266 13.28 -23.40 -9.29
CA THR A 266 12.03 -24.07 -9.67
C THR A 266 11.09 -23.15 -10.45
N MET A 267 10.94 -21.88 -10.04
CA MET A 267 10.13 -20.91 -10.79
C MET A 267 10.65 -20.70 -12.22
N GLU A 268 11.97 -20.54 -12.37
CA GLU A 268 12.60 -20.30 -13.68
C GLU A 268 12.55 -21.52 -14.60
N GLU A 269 12.75 -22.73 -14.06
CA GLU A 269 12.59 -24.00 -14.80
C GLU A 269 11.17 -24.14 -15.37
N GLU A 270 10.19 -23.53 -14.69
CA GLU A 270 8.79 -23.48 -15.12
C GLU A 270 8.44 -22.24 -15.96
N GLY A 271 9.45 -21.48 -16.38
CA GLY A 271 9.30 -20.31 -17.26
C GLY A 271 8.79 -19.05 -16.56
N ILE A 272 8.84 -19.00 -15.23
CA ILE A 272 8.50 -17.82 -14.42
C ILE A 272 9.77 -17.11 -13.97
N ASN A 273 10.05 -15.96 -14.57
CA ASN A 273 11.24 -15.16 -14.27
C ASN A 273 10.95 -14.07 -13.22
N LEU A 274 12.00 -13.39 -12.77
CA LEU A 274 11.88 -12.34 -11.75
C LEU A 274 11.00 -11.15 -12.18
N PRO A 275 10.99 -10.67 -13.43
CA PRO A 275 10.00 -9.70 -13.89
C PRO A 275 8.54 -10.16 -13.70
N ASN A 276 8.22 -11.41 -14.00
CA ASN A 276 6.89 -11.97 -13.75
C ASN A 276 6.57 -11.98 -12.25
N ILE A 277 7.51 -12.47 -11.43
CA ILE A 277 7.34 -12.50 -9.98
C ILE A 277 7.15 -11.08 -9.42
N SER A 278 7.95 -10.12 -9.88
CA SER A 278 7.89 -8.72 -9.44
C SER A 278 6.55 -8.09 -9.79
N SER A 279 6.01 -8.40 -10.97
CA SER A 279 4.70 -7.91 -11.41
C SER A 279 3.57 -8.46 -10.54
N ILE A 280 3.61 -9.75 -10.15
CA ILE A 280 2.64 -10.34 -9.22
C ILE A 280 2.77 -9.72 -7.83
N LEU A 281 4.01 -9.54 -7.35
CA LEU A 281 4.30 -9.04 -5.99
C LEU A 281 4.24 -7.52 -5.85
N HIS A 282 3.92 -6.78 -6.92
CA HIS A 282 3.73 -5.34 -6.88
C HIS A 282 2.81 -4.95 -5.72
N GLY A 283 3.22 -4.00 -4.88
CA GLY A 283 2.44 -3.57 -3.73
C GLY A 283 2.41 -4.52 -2.53
N ALA A 284 3.23 -5.58 -2.48
CA ALA A 284 3.27 -6.48 -1.32
C ALA A 284 3.82 -5.81 -0.04
N GLY A 285 4.64 -4.77 -0.19
CA GLY A 285 5.17 -3.94 0.88
C GLY A 285 5.89 -4.75 1.95
N SER A 286 5.50 -4.56 3.20
CA SER A 286 6.14 -5.22 4.35
C SER A 286 5.97 -6.75 4.38
N LYS A 287 5.11 -7.30 3.51
CA LYS A 287 4.83 -8.73 3.38
C LYS A 287 5.53 -9.35 2.16
N ALA A 288 6.39 -8.63 1.44
CA ALA A 288 7.00 -9.09 0.19
C ALA A 288 7.55 -10.52 0.24
N GLY A 289 8.42 -10.84 1.20
CA GLY A 289 8.97 -12.20 1.35
C GLY A 289 7.89 -13.26 1.63
N ARG A 290 6.93 -12.96 2.52
CA ARG A 290 5.80 -13.87 2.79
C ARG A 290 4.94 -14.08 1.54
N ALA A 291 4.64 -13.01 0.80
CA ALA A 291 3.83 -13.07 -0.40
C ALA A 291 4.47 -13.95 -1.49
N PHE A 292 5.79 -13.82 -1.69
CA PHE A 292 6.54 -14.71 -2.57
C PHE A 292 6.46 -16.16 -2.10
N LYS A 293 6.68 -16.40 -0.80
CA LYS A 293 6.68 -17.75 -0.24
C LYS A 293 5.30 -18.41 -0.33
N ASP A 294 4.23 -17.67 -0.01
CA ASP A 294 2.85 -18.14 -0.10
C ASP A 294 2.46 -18.45 -1.56
N LEU A 295 2.91 -17.64 -2.52
CA LEU A 295 2.74 -17.91 -3.95
C LEU A 295 3.51 -19.15 -4.38
N TYR A 296 4.75 -19.31 -3.92
CA TYR A 296 5.52 -20.52 -4.19
C TYR A 296 4.80 -21.74 -3.64
N ASP A 297 4.35 -21.71 -2.38
CA ASP A 297 3.75 -22.87 -1.70
C ASP A 297 2.38 -23.27 -2.25
N VAL A 298 1.67 -22.35 -2.92
CA VAL A 298 0.41 -22.70 -3.60
C VAL A 298 0.66 -23.31 -4.99
N TRP A 299 1.81 -23.03 -5.61
CA TRP A 299 2.19 -23.58 -6.91
C TRP A 299 3.05 -24.84 -6.80
N PHE A 300 3.93 -24.91 -5.82
CA PHE A 300 4.93 -25.95 -5.66
C PHE A 300 5.02 -26.44 -4.21
N ASP A 301 5.34 -27.72 -4.03
CA ASP A 301 5.66 -28.29 -2.74
C ASP A 301 7.12 -27.96 -2.31
N LYS A 302 7.53 -28.48 -1.15
CA LYS A 302 8.88 -28.26 -0.60
C LYS A 302 9.99 -28.85 -1.47
N GLN A 303 9.68 -29.85 -2.29
CA GLN A 303 10.61 -30.50 -3.23
C GLN A 303 10.64 -29.79 -4.59
N GLY A 304 9.72 -28.85 -4.84
CA GLY A 304 9.58 -28.14 -6.11
C GLY A 304 8.63 -28.83 -7.09
N ASN A 305 7.87 -29.83 -6.66
CA ASN A 305 6.84 -30.43 -7.52
C ASN A 305 5.60 -29.56 -7.52
N LYS A 306 4.93 -29.48 -8.67
CA LYS A 306 3.64 -28.79 -8.80
C LYS A 306 2.61 -29.36 -7.81
N THR A 307 1.89 -28.49 -7.11
CA THR A 307 0.75 -28.87 -6.27
C THR A 307 -0.41 -29.37 -7.12
N GLU A 308 -1.36 -30.11 -6.52
CA GLU A 308 -2.59 -30.52 -7.21
C GLU A 308 -3.38 -29.31 -7.73
N HIS A 309 -3.50 -28.25 -6.94
CA HIS A 309 -4.22 -27.04 -7.34
C HIS A 309 -3.62 -26.43 -8.62
N LEU A 310 -2.28 -26.38 -8.73
CA LEU A 310 -1.63 -25.91 -9.95
C LEU A 310 -1.84 -26.89 -11.11
N LYS A 311 -1.74 -28.20 -10.86
CA LYS A 311 -1.95 -29.24 -11.88
C LYS A 311 -3.33 -29.18 -12.52
N HIS A 312 -4.38 -28.80 -11.78
CA HIS A 312 -5.73 -28.62 -12.34
C HIS A 312 -5.74 -27.61 -13.50
N PHE A 313 -4.98 -26.51 -13.37
CA PHE A 313 -4.87 -25.49 -14.42
C PHE A 313 -4.00 -25.92 -15.61
N ILE A 314 -2.94 -26.68 -15.38
CA ILE A 314 -1.88 -26.94 -16.39
C ILE A 314 -1.86 -28.41 -16.89
N ASN A 315 -3.00 -29.09 -16.82
CA ASN A 315 -3.13 -30.51 -17.12
C ASN A 315 -2.75 -30.86 -18.58
N LYS A 316 -1.58 -31.46 -18.75
CA LYS A 316 -1.00 -31.81 -20.08
C LYS A 316 -1.87 -32.73 -20.94
N LYS A 317 -2.89 -33.40 -20.39
CA LYS A 317 -3.81 -34.28 -21.16
C LYS A 317 -4.70 -33.50 -22.12
N ASP A 318 -5.05 -32.24 -21.83
CA ASP A 318 -5.79 -31.36 -22.75
C ASP A 318 -5.02 -30.05 -22.97
N ARG A 319 -4.02 -30.10 -23.86
CA ARG A 319 -3.19 -28.93 -24.20
C ARG A 319 -3.98 -27.76 -24.75
N LYS A 320 -5.18 -27.97 -25.32
CA LYS A 320 -6.01 -26.88 -25.87
C LYS A 320 -6.81 -26.16 -24.79
N GLN A 321 -7.05 -26.82 -23.65
CA GLN A 321 -7.84 -26.30 -22.53
C GLN A 321 -7.02 -26.06 -21.25
N SER A 322 -5.70 -26.15 -21.34
CA SER A 322 -4.79 -25.92 -20.20
C SER A 322 -4.15 -24.53 -20.23
N PHE A 323 -4.11 -23.90 -19.06
CA PHE A 323 -3.32 -22.70 -18.84
C PHE A 323 -1.84 -23.02 -18.85
N THR A 324 -1.03 -22.00 -19.09
CA THR A 324 0.41 -22.04 -18.78
C THR A 324 0.65 -21.25 -17.49
N LEU A 325 1.77 -21.51 -16.82
CA LEU A 325 2.19 -20.67 -15.69
C LEU A 325 2.35 -19.20 -16.11
N ARG A 326 2.77 -18.92 -17.35
CA ARG A 326 2.81 -17.56 -17.89
C ARG A 326 1.42 -16.92 -18.02
N ASN A 327 0.39 -17.70 -18.33
CA ASN A 327 -0.99 -17.19 -18.30
C ASN A 327 -1.38 -16.80 -16.88
N LEU A 328 -1.14 -17.69 -15.92
CA LEU A 328 -1.45 -17.44 -14.52
C LEU A 328 -0.67 -16.23 -13.97
N SER A 329 0.62 -16.11 -14.27
CA SER A 329 1.41 -14.96 -13.82
C SER A 329 0.86 -13.64 -14.34
N SER A 330 0.45 -13.58 -15.61
CA SER A 330 -0.19 -12.41 -16.21
C SER A 330 -1.52 -12.06 -15.53
N ILE A 331 -2.33 -13.06 -15.19
CA ILE A 331 -3.60 -12.86 -14.49
C ILE A 331 -3.37 -12.25 -13.10
N PHE A 332 -2.34 -12.73 -12.38
CA PHE A 332 -2.08 -12.33 -10.99
C PHE A 332 -1.18 -11.11 -10.84
N ASN A 333 -0.80 -10.42 -11.92
CA ASN A 333 -0.13 -9.14 -11.84
C ASN A 333 -0.87 -8.18 -10.88
N GLY A 334 -0.13 -7.47 -10.02
CA GLY A 334 -0.69 -6.52 -9.05
C GLY A 334 -1.36 -7.16 -7.82
N SER A 335 -1.32 -8.48 -7.65
CA SER A 335 -1.95 -9.13 -6.48
C SER A 335 -1.25 -8.83 -5.15
N GLY A 336 0.03 -8.47 -5.20
CA GLY A 336 0.84 -8.12 -4.04
C GLY A 336 0.80 -9.19 -2.96
N SER A 337 0.47 -8.78 -1.73
CA SER A 337 0.41 -9.71 -0.60
C SER A 337 -0.74 -10.71 -0.63
N ASN A 338 -1.64 -10.61 -1.61
CA ASN A 338 -2.83 -11.44 -1.73
C ASN A 338 -2.75 -12.47 -2.87
N ALA A 339 -1.57 -12.63 -3.51
CA ALA A 339 -1.39 -13.51 -4.66
C ALA A 339 -1.91 -14.95 -4.44
N ARG A 340 -1.60 -15.55 -3.28
CA ARG A 340 -2.11 -16.88 -2.91
C ARG A 340 -3.64 -16.93 -2.86
N ASN A 341 -4.25 -15.99 -2.13
CA ASN A 341 -5.72 -15.92 -2.00
C ASN A 341 -6.39 -15.67 -3.36
N ALA A 342 -5.80 -14.82 -4.20
CA ALA A 342 -6.28 -14.59 -5.56
C ALA A 342 -6.25 -15.88 -6.39
N PHE A 343 -5.18 -16.67 -6.28
CA PHE A 343 -5.06 -17.97 -6.93
C PHE A 343 -6.11 -18.97 -6.43
N GLU A 344 -6.26 -19.13 -5.11
CA GLU A 344 -7.23 -20.06 -4.51
C GLU A 344 -8.69 -19.68 -4.86
N LYS A 345 -9.01 -18.38 -4.90
CA LYS A 345 -10.32 -17.90 -5.35
C LYS A 345 -10.57 -18.14 -6.84
N LEU A 346 -9.55 -17.98 -7.69
CA LEU A 346 -9.70 -18.30 -9.11
C LEU A 346 -9.85 -19.82 -9.30
N HIS A 347 -9.07 -20.61 -8.56
CA HIS A 347 -9.16 -22.07 -8.55
C HIS A 347 -10.58 -22.52 -8.21
N SER A 348 -11.16 -22.09 -7.08
CA SER A 348 -12.53 -22.48 -6.67
C SER A 348 -13.64 -22.04 -7.63
N VAL A 349 -13.39 -21.04 -8.49
CA VAL A 349 -14.33 -20.65 -9.56
C VAL A 349 -14.18 -21.53 -10.79
N CYS A 350 -13.00 -22.08 -11.04
CA CYS A 350 -12.67 -22.90 -12.21
C CYS A 350 -12.82 -24.40 -11.98
N PHE A 351 -12.55 -24.87 -10.76
CA PHE A 351 -12.47 -26.27 -10.37
C PHE A 351 -13.05 -26.51 -8.97
N ASP A 352 -13.48 -27.74 -8.70
CA ASP A 352 -13.68 -28.23 -7.33
C ASP A 352 -12.36 -28.77 -6.72
N ASP A 353 -12.44 -29.32 -5.51
CA ASP A 353 -11.30 -29.81 -4.75
C ASP A 353 -10.64 -31.04 -5.42
N GLU A 354 -11.43 -31.85 -6.14
CA GLU A 354 -10.99 -32.99 -6.94
C GLU A 354 -10.41 -32.60 -8.31
N GLY A 355 -10.57 -31.33 -8.71
CA GLY A 355 -10.07 -30.81 -9.98
C GLY A 355 -11.01 -31.00 -11.16
N VAL A 356 -12.27 -31.33 -10.91
CA VAL A 356 -13.33 -31.30 -11.92
C VAL A 356 -13.66 -29.85 -12.24
N ARG A 357 -13.76 -29.53 -13.54
CA ARG A 357 -14.12 -28.19 -14.01
C ARG A 357 -15.52 -27.84 -13.52
N THR A 358 -15.68 -26.65 -12.97
CA THR A 358 -17.00 -26.10 -12.63
C THR A 358 -17.78 -25.75 -13.89
N GLU A 359 -19.09 -25.57 -13.75
CA GLU A 359 -19.97 -25.08 -14.82
C GLU A 359 -19.46 -23.76 -15.42
N ILE A 360 -18.88 -22.87 -14.61
CA ILE A 360 -18.41 -21.56 -15.06
C ILE A 360 -17.32 -21.68 -16.14
N LEU A 361 -16.32 -22.52 -15.89
CA LEU A 361 -15.21 -22.69 -16.83
C LEU A 361 -15.65 -23.53 -18.05
N ASP A 362 -16.47 -24.57 -17.82
CA ASP A 362 -16.94 -25.44 -18.90
C ASP A 362 -17.82 -24.67 -19.90
N ASP A 363 -18.68 -23.79 -19.41
CA ASP A 363 -19.51 -22.90 -20.21
C ASP A 363 -18.70 -22.00 -21.14
N LEU A 364 -17.67 -21.35 -20.60
CA LEU A 364 -16.79 -20.48 -21.37
C LEU A 364 -16.04 -21.28 -22.45
N TYR A 365 -15.59 -22.49 -22.13
CA TYR A 365 -14.95 -23.36 -23.11
C TYR A 365 -15.91 -23.86 -24.19
N ARG A 366 -17.16 -24.16 -23.83
CA ARG A 366 -18.23 -24.57 -24.75
C ARG A 366 -18.53 -23.50 -25.79
N ILE A 367 -18.50 -22.21 -25.41
CA ILE A 367 -18.69 -21.10 -26.36
C ILE A 367 -17.39 -20.66 -27.06
N GLY A 368 -16.27 -21.36 -26.85
CA GLY A 368 -15.04 -21.16 -27.62
C GLY A 368 -13.92 -20.42 -26.91
N PHE A 369 -14.10 -19.94 -25.67
CA PHE A 369 -12.98 -19.42 -24.89
C PHE A 369 -11.95 -20.53 -24.68
N ARG A 370 -10.69 -20.13 -24.67
CA ARG A 370 -9.53 -20.98 -24.41
C ARG A 370 -8.68 -20.28 -23.36
N PRO A 371 -7.79 -21.00 -22.65
CA PRO A 371 -6.93 -20.43 -21.62
C PRO A 371 -6.22 -19.13 -22.03
N ARG A 372 -5.73 -19.04 -23.27
CA ARG A 372 -5.10 -17.80 -23.79
C ARG A 372 -6.07 -16.62 -23.88
N HIS A 373 -7.33 -16.85 -24.24
CA HIS A 373 -8.36 -15.82 -24.33
C HIS A 373 -8.75 -15.35 -22.93
N LEU A 374 -8.98 -16.30 -22.02
CA LEU A 374 -9.27 -15.99 -20.62
C LEU A 374 -8.11 -15.27 -19.94
N SER A 375 -6.88 -15.70 -20.19
CA SER A 375 -5.67 -15.02 -19.71
C SER A 375 -5.53 -13.60 -20.22
N HIS A 376 -6.01 -13.31 -21.43
CA HIS A 376 -5.99 -11.97 -21.99
C HIS A 376 -7.03 -11.09 -21.29
N VAL A 377 -8.28 -11.56 -21.19
CA VAL A 377 -9.37 -10.81 -20.52
C VAL A 377 -9.07 -10.58 -19.03
N LEU A 378 -8.43 -11.54 -18.38
CA LEU A 378 -8.09 -11.48 -16.96
C LEU A 378 -6.70 -10.91 -16.69
N CYS A 379 -5.96 -10.47 -17.71
CA CYS A 379 -4.61 -9.92 -17.53
C CYS A 379 -4.64 -8.74 -16.57
N GLY A 380 -3.80 -8.74 -15.54
CA GLY A 380 -3.75 -7.66 -14.55
C GLY A 380 -4.93 -7.62 -13.57
N ALA A 381 -5.92 -8.51 -13.68
CA ALA A 381 -7.06 -8.52 -12.77
C ALA A 381 -6.66 -8.81 -11.32
N GLY A 382 -5.53 -9.49 -11.10
CA GLY A 382 -4.93 -9.72 -9.80
C GLY A 382 -5.92 -10.37 -8.83
N THR A 383 -6.23 -9.67 -7.74
CA THR A 383 -7.20 -10.12 -6.73
C THR A 383 -8.65 -10.21 -7.22
N GLN A 384 -8.97 -9.60 -8.37
CA GLN A 384 -10.30 -9.59 -9.00
C GLN A 384 -10.45 -10.63 -10.11
N ALA A 385 -9.46 -11.49 -10.36
CA ALA A 385 -9.53 -12.48 -11.44
C ALA A 385 -10.80 -13.36 -11.35
N TYR A 386 -11.15 -13.84 -10.15
CA TYR A 386 -12.31 -14.70 -9.95
C TYR A 386 -13.65 -13.99 -10.20
N SER A 387 -13.78 -12.73 -9.78
CA SER A 387 -15.00 -11.93 -9.94
C SER A 387 -15.15 -11.48 -11.39
N THR A 388 -14.04 -11.16 -12.06
CA THR A 388 -13.99 -10.82 -13.49
C THR A 388 -14.38 -12.01 -14.36
N LEU A 389 -13.91 -13.22 -14.03
CA LEU A 389 -14.31 -14.44 -14.75
C LEU A 389 -15.81 -14.73 -14.62
N ARG A 390 -16.39 -14.54 -13.42
CA ARG A 390 -17.85 -14.65 -13.20
C ARG A 390 -18.64 -13.63 -14.02
N LYS A 391 -18.19 -12.36 -14.02
CA LYS A 391 -18.80 -11.29 -14.83
C LYS A 391 -18.74 -11.63 -16.32
N LEU A 392 -17.60 -12.12 -16.81
CA LEU A 392 -17.44 -12.56 -18.19
C LEU A 392 -18.48 -13.62 -18.56
N ARG A 393 -18.65 -14.66 -17.72
CA ARG A 393 -19.70 -15.67 -17.95
C ARG A 393 -21.08 -15.03 -18.03
N SER A 394 -21.45 -14.17 -17.09
CA SER A 394 -22.79 -13.54 -17.08
C SER A 394 -23.05 -12.60 -18.26
N VAL A 395 -22.01 -12.00 -18.83
CA VAL A 395 -22.12 -11.19 -20.05
C VAL A 395 -22.27 -12.09 -21.28
N CYS A 396 -21.58 -13.22 -21.30
CA CYS A 396 -21.59 -14.12 -22.44
C CYS A 396 -22.79 -15.07 -22.48
N LEU A 397 -23.37 -15.40 -21.32
CA LEU A 397 -24.36 -16.45 -21.16
C LEU A 397 -25.46 -16.02 -20.19
N ASN A 398 -26.69 -16.43 -20.48
CA ASN A 398 -27.80 -16.28 -19.55
C ASN A 398 -27.73 -17.33 -18.42
N ASN A 399 -28.68 -17.28 -17.48
CA ASN A 399 -28.71 -18.20 -16.33
C ASN A 399 -28.89 -19.69 -16.71
N GLU A 400 -29.34 -19.98 -17.94
CA GLU A 400 -29.49 -21.33 -18.48
C GLU A 400 -28.24 -21.81 -19.23
N GLY A 401 -27.16 -21.01 -19.26
CA GLY A 401 -25.93 -21.31 -20.01
C GLY A 401 -26.08 -21.15 -21.52
N LYS A 402 -27.14 -20.50 -22.02
CA LYS A 402 -27.30 -20.20 -23.45
C LYS A 402 -26.62 -18.87 -23.77
N LYS A 403 -26.07 -18.75 -24.99
CA LYS A 403 -25.44 -17.50 -25.47
C LYS A 403 -26.39 -16.34 -25.23
N ALA A 404 -25.90 -15.34 -24.50
CA ALA A 404 -26.61 -14.07 -24.39
C ALA A 404 -26.67 -13.42 -25.78
N GLN A 405 -27.68 -12.57 -25.98
CA GLN A 405 -27.91 -11.89 -27.27
C GLN A 405 -26.70 -11.04 -27.68
N LEU A 406 -26.06 -10.39 -26.70
CA LEU A 406 -25.00 -9.41 -26.93
C LEU A 406 -23.71 -10.00 -27.56
N PRO A 407 -23.17 -11.15 -27.13
CA PRO A 407 -22.14 -11.86 -27.90
C PRO A 407 -22.63 -12.40 -29.25
N GLY A 408 -23.90 -12.81 -29.36
CA GLY A 408 -24.50 -13.27 -30.61
C GLY A 408 -24.42 -12.19 -31.68
N ASP A 409 -24.93 -11.00 -31.36
CA ASP A 409 -24.91 -9.82 -32.23
C ASP A 409 -23.47 -9.41 -32.60
N PHE A 410 -22.53 -9.53 -31.66
CA PHE A 410 -21.11 -9.24 -31.89
C PHE A 410 -20.47 -10.17 -32.93
N PHE A 411 -20.75 -11.48 -32.84
CA PHE A 411 -20.26 -12.44 -33.84
C PHE A 411 -21.00 -12.33 -35.18
N GLU A 412 -22.31 -12.03 -35.16
CA GLU A 412 -23.10 -11.78 -36.37
C GLU A 412 -22.63 -10.53 -37.12
N ALA A 413 -22.15 -9.51 -36.40
CA ALA A 413 -21.49 -8.34 -36.96
C ALA A 413 -20.08 -8.61 -37.54
N GLY A 414 -19.61 -9.86 -37.52
CA GLY A 414 -18.35 -10.30 -38.14
C GLY A 414 -17.12 -10.16 -37.24
N PHE A 415 -17.27 -9.76 -35.98
CA PHE A 415 -16.15 -9.69 -35.04
C PHE A 415 -15.76 -11.07 -34.52
N SER A 416 -14.46 -11.28 -34.31
CA SER A 416 -13.92 -12.51 -33.77
C SER A 416 -13.94 -12.54 -32.24
N LEU A 417 -13.76 -13.73 -31.66
CA LEU A 417 -13.60 -13.86 -30.21
C LEU A 417 -12.37 -13.09 -29.69
N SER A 418 -11.35 -12.92 -30.53
CA SER A 418 -10.16 -12.12 -30.20
C SER A 418 -10.52 -10.64 -30.08
N ASP A 419 -11.38 -10.12 -30.95
CA ASP A 419 -11.83 -8.72 -30.92
C ASP A 419 -12.65 -8.43 -29.67
N LEU A 420 -13.49 -9.40 -29.27
CA LEU A 420 -14.22 -9.33 -28.00
C LEU A 420 -13.25 -9.31 -26.82
N CYS A 421 -12.23 -10.18 -26.82
CA CYS A 421 -11.24 -10.24 -25.74
C CYS A 421 -10.43 -8.94 -25.63
N ASN A 422 -10.06 -8.32 -26.76
CA ASN A 422 -9.34 -7.04 -26.77
C ASN A 422 -10.21 -5.92 -26.18
N THR A 423 -11.50 -5.89 -26.54
CA THR A 423 -12.47 -4.91 -26.03
C THR A 423 -12.72 -5.08 -24.53
N LEU A 424 -12.85 -6.33 -24.06
CA LEU A 424 -13.08 -6.62 -22.65
C LEU A 424 -11.82 -6.46 -21.80
N GLY A 425 -10.64 -6.81 -22.33
CA GLY A 425 -9.36 -6.62 -21.66
C GLY A 425 -9.06 -5.15 -21.40
N THR A 426 -9.28 -4.29 -22.39
CA THR A 426 -9.11 -2.83 -22.25
C THR A 426 -10.11 -2.20 -21.27
N ALA A 427 -11.34 -2.69 -21.21
CA ALA A 427 -12.33 -2.23 -20.23
C ALA A 427 -11.96 -2.60 -18.78
N ALA A 428 -11.26 -3.72 -18.56
CA ALA A 428 -10.81 -4.16 -17.24
C ALA A 428 -9.58 -3.38 -16.72
N GLU A 429 -8.79 -2.74 -17.60
CA GLU A 429 -7.67 -1.87 -17.21
C GLU A 429 -8.11 -0.47 -16.74
N ILE A 430 -9.37 -0.08 -16.98
CA ILE A 430 -9.93 1.26 -16.70
C ILE A 430 -10.79 1.30 -15.40
N SER A 431 -10.98 0.15 -14.72
CA SER A 431 -11.72 0.04 -13.45
C SER A 431 -10.80 -0.27 -12.27
#